data_AF-A0A920RKJ9-F1
#
_entry.id   AF-A0A920RKJ9-F1
#
_cell.length_a   1.000
_cell.length_b   1.000
_cell.length_c   1.000
_cell.angle_alpha   90.00
_cell.angle_beta   90.00
_cell.angle_gamma   90.00
#
_symmetry.space_group_name_H-M   'P 1'
#
loop_
_entity.id
_entity.type
_entity.pdbx_description
1 polymer ?
#
loop_
_entity_poly.entity_id
_entity_poly.type
_entity_poly.pdbx_seq_one_letter_code
_entity_poly.pdbx_strand_id
1 'polypeptide(L)'
;MASSYRVRDGEITVVNRAIGPQHMTITVLDNRPNAEGKSLPRSYSVQYWDGKSGKLLRTQSVQNRWTRVGRFDLPTRLTVTTASQTGLNVRSLRLAKHKLLVKAAR
;
A
#
# COMPACT_ATOMS: atom_id res chain seq x y z
N MET A 1 -1.00 21.06 -8.80
CA MET A 1 -0.74 19.87 -7.96
C MET A 1 0.19 18.93 -8.72
N ALA A 2 1.45 18.79 -8.33
CA ALA A 2 2.39 17.90 -9.01
C ALA A 2 2.66 16.67 -8.13
N SER A 3 2.72 15.49 -8.75
CA SER A 3 3.24 14.27 -8.15
C SER A 3 4.52 13.88 -8.88
N SER A 4 5.51 13.36 -8.16
CA SER A 4 6.72 12.80 -8.75
C SER A 4 6.86 11.33 -8.39
N TYR A 5 7.44 10.57 -9.31
CA TYR A 5 7.56 9.12 -9.23
C TYR A 5 9.00 8.71 -9.50
N ARG A 6 9.53 7.81 -8.68
CA ARG A 6 10.74 7.05 -9.01
C ARG A 6 10.31 5.68 -9.49
N VAL A 7 10.77 5.29 -10.67
CA VAL A 7 10.44 4.02 -11.31
C VAL A 7 11.73 3.26 -11.58
N ARG A 8 11.74 1.95 -11.32
CA ARG A 8 12.85 1.04 -11.60
C ARG A 8 12.27 -0.30 -12.06
N ASP A 9 12.79 -0.85 -13.15
CA ASP A 9 12.37 -2.16 -13.68
C ASP A 9 10.86 -2.28 -13.92
N GLY A 10 10.23 -1.19 -14.35
CA GLY A 10 8.78 -1.11 -14.55
C GLY A 10 7.94 -0.94 -13.27
N GLU A 11 8.57 -0.85 -12.10
CA GLU A 11 7.91 -0.70 -10.81
C GLU A 11 8.11 0.68 -10.20
N ILE A 12 7.05 1.23 -9.59
CA ILE A 12 7.16 2.45 -8.78
C ILE A 12 7.85 2.10 -7.47
N THR A 13 8.95 2.79 -7.15
CA THR A 13 9.71 2.63 -5.90
C THR A 13 9.44 3.76 -4.92
N VAL A 14 9.21 4.99 -5.41
CA VAL A 14 8.87 6.14 -4.57
C VAL A 14 7.82 7.01 -5.25
N VAL A 15 6.87 7.52 -4.47
CA VAL A 15 5.93 8.56 -4.89
C VAL A 15 6.05 9.75 -3.95
N ASN A 16 6.16 10.96 -4.46
CA ASN A 16 6.01 12.18 -3.68
C ASN A 16 4.81 12.97 -4.19
N ARG A 17 3.98 13.48 -3.29
CA ARG A 17 2.79 14.26 -3.65
C ARG A 17 2.51 15.35 -2.63
N ALA A 18 2.22 16.56 -3.11
CA ALA A 18 1.60 17.60 -2.29
C ALA A 18 0.07 17.38 -2.22
N ILE A 19 -0.47 17.37 -1.00
CA ILE A 19 -1.90 17.18 -0.71
C ILE A 19 -2.33 18.28 0.27
N GLY A 20 -2.89 19.36 -0.28
CA GLY A 20 -3.21 20.55 0.51
C GLY A 20 -1.97 21.06 1.26
N PRO A 21 -2.02 21.26 2.59
CA PRO A 21 -0.89 21.71 3.39
C PRO A 21 0.15 20.62 3.71
N GLN A 22 -0.02 19.38 3.23
CA GLN A 22 0.85 18.25 3.55
C GLN A 22 1.66 17.78 2.34
N HIS A 23 2.80 17.17 2.62
CA HIS A 23 3.54 16.35 1.67
C HIS A 23 3.46 14.89 2.06
N MET A 24 3.11 14.05 1.10
CA MET A 24 3.04 12.60 1.26
C MET A 24 4.15 11.96 0.44
N THR A 25 4.93 11.09 1.09
CA THR A 25 5.91 10.23 0.42
C THR A 25 5.52 8.78 0.62
N ILE A 26 5.40 8.00 -0.45
CA ILE A 26 5.23 6.55 -0.40
C ILE A 26 6.56 5.93 -0.84
N THR A 27 7.12 5.02 -0.04
CA THR A 27 8.31 4.24 -0.40
C THR A 27 7.95 2.76 -0.41
N VAL A 28 8.06 2.13 -1.58
CA VAL A 28 7.85 0.70 -1.74
C VAL A 28 9.07 -0.05 -1.23
N LEU A 29 8.86 -0.99 -0.32
CA LEU A 29 9.93 -1.77 0.31
C LEU A 29 10.02 -3.18 -0.27
N ASP A 30 8.86 -3.78 -0.58
CA ASP A 30 8.79 -5.12 -1.14
C ASP A 30 7.53 -5.30 -1.98
N ASN A 31 7.72 -5.92 -3.13
CA ASN A 31 6.68 -6.40 -4.03
C ASN A 31 6.85 -7.91 -4.23
N ARG A 32 5.74 -8.61 -4.44
CA ARG A 32 5.75 -10.02 -4.83
C ARG A 32 5.30 -10.14 -6.29
N PRO A 33 6.08 -10.74 -7.18
CA PRO A 33 5.57 -11.07 -8.51
C PRO A 33 4.43 -12.09 -8.41
N ASN A 34 3.40 -11.91 -9.22
CA ASN A 34 2.31 -12.86 -9.37
C ASN A 34 2.57 -13.85 -10.53
N ALA A 35 1.62 -14.74 -10.81
CA ALA A 35 1.76 -15.76 -11.85
C ALA A 35 1.96 -15.19 -13.26
N GLU A 36 1.51 -13.95 -13.50
CA GLU A 36 1.66 -13.22 -14.76
C GLU A 36 2.88 -12.28 -14.76
N GLY A 37 3.76 -12.37 -13.76
CA GLY A 37 4.94 -11.49 -13.63
C GLY A 37 4.62 -10.05 -13.23
N LYS A 38 3.39 -9.76 -12.77
CA LYS A 38 2.98 -8.43 -12.28
C LYS A 38 3.27 -8.27 -10.79
N SER A 39 3.53 -7.05 -10.38
CA SER A 39 3.93 -6.72 -9.01
C SER A 39 2.72 -6.58 -8.07
N LEU A 40 2.69 -7.40 -7.02
CA LEU A 40 1.76 -7.26 -5.90
C LEU A 40 2.45 -6.56 -4.73
N PRO A 41 2.01 -5.36 -4.32
CA PRO A 41 2.59 -4.69 -3.16
C PRO A 41 2.54 -5.58 -1.92
N ARG A 42 3.69 -5.87 -1.31
CA ARG A 42 3.76 -6.63 -0.05
C ARG A 42 4.01 -5.71 1.13
N SER A 43 4.93 -4.76 1.01
CA SER A 43 5.13 -3.75 2.05
C SER A 43 5.62 -2.42 1.50
N TYR A 44 5.12 -1.34 2.11
CA TYR A 44 5.53 0.02 1.81
C TYR A 44 5.33 0.91 3.04
N SER A 45 6.05 2.02 3.08
CA SER A 45 5.83 3.07 4.06
C SER A 45 5.18 4.29 3.42
N VAL A 46 4.38 5.02 4.20
CA VAL A 46 3.82 6.31 3.84
C VAL A 46 4.19 7.30 4.93
N GLN A 47 4.90 8.36 4.56
CA GLN A 47 5.28 9.44 5.46
C GLN A 47 4.50 10.69 5.09
N TYR A 48 3.89 11.30 6.11
CA TYR A 48 3.16 12.56 5.98
C TYR A 48 3.94 13.66 6.69
N TRP A 49 4.21 14.73 5.96
CA TRP A 49 4.98 15.87 6.42
C TRP A 49 4.12 17.13 6.35
N ASP A 50 4.31 18.02 7.31
CA ASP A 50 3.78 19.38 7.21
C ASP A 50 4.53 20.14 6.10
N GLY A 51 3.79 20.67 5.13
CA GLY A 51 4.37 21.28 3.94
C GLY A 51 5.04 22.64 4.18
N LYS A 52 4.79 23.28 5.32
CA LYS A 52 5.40 24.58 5.67
C LYS A 52 6.65 24.41 6.52
N SER A 53 6.57 23.58 7.56
CA SER A 53 7.65 23.39 8.54
C SER A 53 8.57 22.21 8.22
N GLY A 54 8.18 21.30 7.33
CA GLY A 54 8.92 20.07 7.06
C GLY A 54 8.89 19.07 8.22
N LYS A 55 8.02 19.26 9.22
CA LYS A 55 7.88 18.35 10.36
C LYS A 55 7.19 17.05 9.93
N LEU A 56 7.75 15.89 10.34
CA LEU A 56 7.07 14.61 10.18
C LEU A 56 5.84 14.55 11.09
N LEU A 57 4.65 14.36 10.50
CA LEU A 57 3.38 14.27 11.21
C LEU A 57 3.08 12.83 11.63
N ARG A 58 3.28 11.88 10.72
CA ARG A 58 3.09 10.44 10.97
C ARG A 58 3.77 9.59 9.90
N THR A 59 4.09 8.36 10.29
CA THR A 59 4.51 7.28 9.37
C THR A 59 3.48 6.16 9.44
N GLN A 60 3.12 5.61 8.29
CA GLN A 60 2.31 4.40 8.17
C GLN A 60 3.14 3.33 7.49
N SER A 61 3.32 2.18 8.15
CA SER A 61 3.84 0.97 7.52
C SER A 61 2.67 0.10 7.13
N VAL A 62 2.56 -0.22 5.84
CA VAL A 62 1.50 -1.05 5.29
C VAL A 62 2.07 -2.39 4.88
N GLN A 63 1.38 -3.47 5.27
CA GLN A 63 1.72 -4.84 4.91
C GLN A 63 0.50 -5.54 4.33
N ASN A 64 0.64 -6.07 3.12
CA ASN A 64 -0.38 -6.85 2.44
C ASN A 64 0.00 -8.33 2.37
N ARG A 65 -1.01 -9.19 2.37
CA ARG A 65 -0.91 -10.61 2.00
C ARG A 65 -1.97 -10.91 0.96
N TRP A 66 -1.65 -11.83 0.06
CA TRP A 66 -2.44 -12.15 -1.12
C TRP A 66 -2.64 -13.66 -1.22
N THR A 67 -3.77 -14.09 -1.78
CA THR A 67 -4.01 -15.47 -2.22
C THR A 67 -4.52 -15.47 -3.65
N ARG A 68 -4.09 -16.47 -4.42
CA ARG A 68 -4.55 -16.69 -5.79
C ARG A 68 -5.89 -17.44 -5.75
N VAL A 69 -6.91 -16.98 -6.48
CA VAL A 69 -8.18 -17.70 -6.69
C VAL A 69 -8.58 -17.60 -8.16
N GLY A 70 -8.59 -18.73 -8.87
CA GLY A 70 -8.79 -18.76 -10.32
C GLY A 70 -7.73 -17.92 -11.03
N ARG A 71 -8.13 -16.81 -11.66
CA ARG A 71 -7.23 -15.86 -12.35
C ARG A 71 -6.96 -14.53 -11.60
N PHE A 72 -7.43 -14.40 -10.36
CA PHE A 72 -7.24 -13.20 -9.54
C PHE A 72 -6.31 -13.44 -8.34
N ASP A 73 -5.58 -12.39 -7.93
CA ASP A 73 -4.88 -12.29 -6.66
C ASP A 73 -5.72 -11.42 -5.72
N LEU A 74 -6.18 -12.01 -4.61
CA LEU A 74 -7.10 -11.37 -3.67
C LEU A 74 -6.43 -11.13 -2.31
N PRO A 75 -6.68 -9.99 -1.64
CA PRO A 75 -6.07 -9.69 -0.35
C PRO A 75 -6.58 -10.63 0.73
N THR A 76 -5.67 -11.20 1.53
CA THR A 76 -6.01 -12.04 2.69
C THR A 76 -5.74 -11.34 4.02
N ARG A 77 -4.81 -10.39 4.02
CA ARG A 77 -4.48 -9.58 5.18
C ARG A 77 -4.01 -8.20 4.74
N LEU A 78 -4.48 -7.19 5.45
CA LEU A 78 -3.93 -5.83 5.44
C LEU A 78 -3.61 -5.46 6.88
N THR A 79 -2.37 -5.08 7.15
CA THR A 79 -1.96 -4.50 8.44
C THR A 79 -1.41 -3.12 8.18
N VAL A 80 -1.89 -2.13 8.94
CA VAL A 80 -1.41 -0.75 8.91
C VAL A 80 -0.95 -0.38 10.31
N THR A 81 0.34 -0.14 10.44
CA THR A 81 0.96 0.36 11.67
C THR A 81 1.20 1.86 11.50
N THR A 82 0.55 2.69 12.30
CA THR A 82 0.70 4.15 12.29
C THR A 82 1.49 4.58 13.52
N ALA A 83 2.62 5.24 13.31
CA ALA A 83 3.37 5.93 14.36
C ALA A 83 3.20 7.44 14.19
N SER A 84 2.90 8.14 15.27
CA SER A 84 2.76 9.60 15.29
C SER A 84 3.17 10.17 16.65
N GLN A 85 3.02 11.48 16.85
CA GLN A 85 3.32 12.12 18.13
C GLN A 85 2.47 11.59 19.29
N THR A 86 1.29 11.03 19.01
CA THR A 86 0.38 10.48 20.03
C THR A 86 0.63 8.99 20.32
N GLY A 87 1.65 8.39 19.69
CA GLY A 87 2.06 7.01 19.90
C GLY A 87 1.83 6.10 18.70
N LEU A 88 1.72 4.79 18.97
CA LEU A 88 1.63 3.72 17.99
C LEU A 88 0.21 3.15 17.95
N ASN A 89 -0.37 3.03 16.75
CA ASN A 89 -1.63 2.34 16.51
C ASN A 89 -1.46 1.27 15.43
N VAL A 90 -2.03 0.08 15.64
CA VAL A 90 -2.01 -1.01 14.67
C VAL A 90 -3.45 -1.40 14.33
N ARG A 91 -3.78 -1.41 13.04
CA ARG A 91 -5.06 -1.91 12.53
C ARG A 91 -4.80 -3.07 11.58
N SER A 92 -5.59 -4.12 11.70
CA SER A 92 -5.50 -5.29 10.83
C SER A 92 -6.87 -5.74 10.34
N LEU A 93 -6.94 -6.11 9.07
CA LEU A 93 -8.08 -6.76 8.44
C LEU A 93 -7.63 -8.15 7.95
N ARG A 94 -8.44 -9.17 8.21
CA ARG A 94 -8.27 -10.52 7.66
C ARG A 94 -9.49 -10.86 6.79
N LEU A 95 -9.21 -11.26 5.56
CA LEU A 95 -10.21 -11.75 4.62
C LEU A 95 -9.94 -13.24 4.37
N ALA A 96 -10.99 -14.05 4.42
CA ALA A 96 -10.89 -15.50 4.33
C ALA A 96 -12.04 -16.07 3.49
N LYS A 97 -11.90 -17.34 3.09
CA LYS A 97 -12.90 -18.08 2.30
C LYS A 97 -13.21 -17.41 0.95
N HIS A 98 -12.18 -16.89 0.30
CA HIS A 98 -12.30 -16.32 -1.04
C HIS A 98 -12.81 -17.38 -2.02
N LYS A 99 -13.90 -17.07 -2.70
CA LYS A 99 -14.50 -17.91 -3.74
C LYS A 99 -14.93 -17.03 -4.90
N LEU A 100 -14.74 -17.53 -6.12
CA LEU A 100 -15.34 -16.91 -7.29
C LEU A 100 -16.82 -17.29 -7.32
N LEU A 101 -17.67 -16.30 -7.54
CA LEU A 101 -19.07 -16.55 -7.83
C LEU A 101 -19.14 -16.98 -9.30
N VAL A 102 -19.53 -18.22 -9.54
CA VAL A 102 -19.93 -18.64 -10.88
C VAL A 102 -21.24 -17.93 -11.22
N LYS A 103 -21.29 -17.33 -12.41
CA LYS A 103 -22.53 -16.78 -12.95
C LYS A 103 -23.51 -17.96 -13.07
N ALA A 104 -24.67 -17.87 -12.41
CA ALA A 104 -25.71 -18.89 -12.60
C ALA A 104 -26.02 -18.99 -14.10
N ALA A 105 -26.04 -20.22 -14.62
CA ALA A 105 -26.58 -20.46 -15.95
C ALA A 105 -28.01 -19.91 -15.97
N ARG A 106 -28.31 -19.05 -16.95
CA ARG A 106 -29.67 -18.58 -17.21
C ARG A 106 -30.47 -19.68 -17.87
#